data_AF-A0A7Y7N7I4-F1
#
_entry.id   AF-A0A7Y7N7I4-F1
#
_cell.length_a   1.000
_cell.length_b   1.000
_cell.length_c   1.000
_cell.angle_alpha   90.00
_cell.angle_beta   90.00
_cell.angle_gamma   90.00
#
_symmetry.space_group_name_H-M   'P 1'
#
loop_
_entity.id
_entity.type
_entity.pdbx_description
1 polymer ?
#
loop_
_entity_poly.entity_id
_entity_poly.type
_entity_poly.pdbx_seq_one_letter_code
_entity_poly.pdbx_strand_id
1 'polypeptide(L)'
;MKKCLIGLFVACMVLVAVVAFADKAQPLFKKGDVVYVCGCGDGCPCKTMSHREGTCACGKALEKGVVSSVAGDTAVVRVGDRDLNFVTKGKYACACGGKGCGCGTISQKPGKCGCGSEMKKVE
;
A
#
# COMPACT_ATOMS: atom_id res chain seq x y z
N MET A 1 -41.23 40.83 -28.29
CA MET A 1 -40.24 41.49 -27.41
C MET A 1 -40.71 41.42 -25.95
N LYS A 2 -40.36 40.36 -25.21
CA LYS A 2 -40.56 40.25 -23.73
C LYS A 2 -40.12 38.91 -23.09
N LYS A 3 -39.41 38.04 -23.81
CA LYS A 3 -38.95 36.74 -23.28
C LYS A 3 -37.42 36.63 -23.18
N CYS A 4 -36.72 37.76 -23.35
CA CYS A 4 -35.25 37.83 -23.34
C CYS A 4 -34.64 38.12 -21.95
N LEU A 5 -35.38 37.91 -20.85
CA LEU A 5 -34.97 38.32 -19.50
C LEU A 5 -34.88 37.15 -18.50
N ILE A 6 -34.55 35.95 -18.97
CA ILE A 6 -34.27 34.78 -18.10
C ILE A 6 -32.91 34.11 -18.46
N GLY A 7 -32.16 34.69 -19.40
CA GLY A 7 -30.86 34.15 -19.84
C GLY A 7 -29.64 34.69 -19.09
N LEU A 8 -29.82 35.54 -18.06
CA LEU A 8 -28.75 36.30 -17.41
C LEU A 8 -28.69 36.08 -15.89
N PHE A 9 -29.07 34.90 -15.40
CA PHE A 9 -28.76 34.49 -14.04
C PHE A 9 -27.97 33.19 -14.07
N VAL A 10 -26.70 33.33 -13.72
CA VAL A 10 -25.84 32.27 -13.20
C VAL A 10 -25.21 31.37 -14.27
N ALA A 11 -24.55 32.02 -15.22
CA ALA A 11 -23.29 31.58 -15.82
C ALA A 11 -22.13 31.52 -14.79
N CYS A 12 -22.38 31.05 -13.55
CA CYS A 12 -21.42 31.07 -12.45
C CYS A 12 -21.57 29.85 -11.51
N MET A 13 -21.80 28.66 -12.09
CA MET A 13 -21.39 27.39 -11.47
C MET A 13 -20.44 26.65 -12.39
N VAL A 14 -19.41 27.41 -12.78
CA VAL A 14 -18.18 26.96 -13.39
C VAL A 14 -17.49 26.01 -12.39
N LEU A 15 -17.35 24.76 -12.81
CA LEU A 15 -16.19 23.91 -12.56
C LEU A 15 -15.71 23.82 -11.11
N VAL A 16 -16.40 23.04 -10.29
CA VAL A 16 -15.64 22.17 -9.37
C VAL A 16 -15.63 20.79 -10.02
N ALA A 17 -14.76 20.64 -11.03
CA ALA A 17 -14.24 19.35 -11.40
C ALA A 17 -13.50 18.83 -10.15
N VAL A 18 -14.23 18.14 -9.27
CA VAL A 18 -13.61 17.30 -8.25
C VAL A 18 -12.93 16.19 -9.05
N VAL A 19 -11.66 16.42 -9.37
CA VAL A 19 -10.75 15.38 -9.81
C VAL A 19 -10.67 14.43 -8.61
N ALA A 20 -11.61 13.48 -8.57
CA ALA A 20 -11.49 12.34 -7.69
C ALA A 20 -10.26 11.60 -8.20
N PHE A 21 -9.13 11.83 -7.53
CA PHE A 21 -7.91 11.06 -7.69
C PHE A 21 -8.31 9.59 -7.52
N ALA A 22 -8.50 8.93 -8.65
CA ALA A 22 -8.64 7.50 -8.75
C ALA A 22 -7.24 6.89 -8.60
N ASP A 23 -6.61 7.09 -7.44
CA ASP A 23 -5.54 6.22 -6.99
C ASP A 23 -6.19 4.86 -6.69
N LYS A 24 -6.29 4.03 -7.73
CA LYS A 24 -6.66 2.62 -7.62
C LYS A 24 -5.55 1.87 -6.89
N ALA A 25 -5.39 2.12 -5.61
CA ALA A 25 -4.71 1.25 -4.67
C ALA A 25 -5.53 1.30 -3.39
N GLN A 26 -6.53 0.43 -3.28
CA GLN A 26 -7.07 0.11 -1.97
C GLN A 26 -5.89 -0.23 -1.05
N PRO A 27 -5.89 0.21 0.22
CA PRO A 27 -4.77 -0.03 1.10
C PRO A 27 -4.55 -1.54 1.21
N LEU A 28 -3.42 -2.01 0.68
CA LEU A 28 -2.99 -3.42 0.73
C LEU A 28 -2.96 -3.94 2.17
N PHE A 29 -2.78 -3.03 3.13
CA PHE A 29 -2.75 -3.31 4.56
C PHE A 29 -3.67 -2.34 5.28
N LYS A 30 -4.50 -2.86 6.18
CA LYS A 30 -5.44 -2.09 7.00
C LYS A 30 -5.08 -2.24 8.46
N LYS A 31 -5.47 -1.25 9.27
CA LYS A 31 -5.35 -1.33 10.73
C LYS A 31 -6.05 -2.59 11.24
N GLY A 32 -5.35 -3.36 12.08
CA GLY A 32 -5.81 -4.64 12.62
C GLY A 32 -5.39 -5.85 11.81
N ASP A 33 -4.84 -5.69 10.60
CA ASP A 33 -4.36 -6.82 9.81
C ASP A 33 -3.16 -7.49 10.49
N VAL A 34 -3.18 -8.82 10.51
CA VAL A 34 -2.03 -9.63 10.88
C VAL A 34 -1.14 -9.77 9.65
N VAL A 35 0.07 -9.23 9.74
CA VAL A 35 1.03 -9.15 8.64
C VAL A 35 2.38 -9.72 9.05
N TYR A 36 3.19 -10.07 8.06
CA TYR A 36 4.55 -10.55 8.22
C TYR A 36 5.49 -9.52 7.61
N VAL A 37 6.37 -8.97 8.42
CA VAL A 37 7.19 -7.81 8.06
C VAL A 37 8.68 -8.05 8.32
N CYS A 38 9.53 -7.23 7.72
CA CYS A 38 10.96 -7.34 7.96
C CYS A 38 11.32 -6.94 9.40
N GLY A 39 11.90 -7.89 10.13
CA GLY A 39 12.33 -7.74 11.52
C GLY A 39 13.67 -7.02 11.78
N CYS A 40 14.39 -6.66 10.71
CA CYS A 40 15.74 -6.07 10.79
C CYS A 40 15.81 -4.71 11.49
N GLY A 41 14.67 -4.12 11.88
CA GLY A 41 14.57 -2.83 12.56
C GLY A 41 14.22 -1.66 11.62
N ASP A 42 13.98 -0.49 12.21
CA ASP A 42 13.47 0.69 11.50
C ASP A 42 14.42 1.22 10.42
N GLY A 43 15.72 1.00 10.55
CA GLY A 43 16.71 1.41 9.56
C GLY A 43 16.77 0.50 8.32
N CYS A 44 16.04 -0.62 8.29
CA CYS A 44 16.19 -1.58 7.21
C CYS A 44 15.55 -1.06 5.90
N PRO A 45 16.34 -0.89 4.82
CA PRO A 45 15.85 -0.29 3.59
C PRO A 45 14.98 -1.23 2.75
N CYS A 46 14.83 -2.52 3.10
CA CYS A 46 13.95 -3.40 2.33
C CYS A 46 12.46 -3.16 2.62
N LYS A 47 12.13 -2.79 3.88
CA LYS A 47 10.76 -2.55 4.36
C LYS A 47 9.75 -3.58 3.81
N THR A 48 10.14 -4.85 3.76
CA THR A 48 9.28 -5.91 3.19
C THR A 48 8.07 -6.14 4.09
N MET A 49 6.88 -6.24 3.49
CA MET A 49 5.63 -6.58 4.14
C MET A 49 4.88 -7.65 3.33
N SER A 50 4.12 -8.52 3.99
CA SER A 50 3.30 -9.56 3.37
C SER A 50 2.15 -9.98 4.29
N HIS A 51 1.06 -10.51 3.73
CA HIS A 51 0.00 -11.22 4.47
C HIS A 51 0.34 -12.69 4.72
N ARG A 52 1.53 -13.15 4.31
CA ARG A 52 1.99 -14.53 4.50
C ARG A 52 3.42 -14.57 5.00
N GLU A 53 3.74 -15.66 5.68
CA GLU A 53 5.11 -16.01 6.06
C GLU A 53 5.99 -16.12 4.83
N GLY A 54 7.30 -15.95 5.06
CA GLY A 54 8.29 -16.03 4.00
C GLY A 54 9.57 -15.34 4.42
N THR A 55 10.37 -14.98 3.41
CA THR A 55 11.68 -14.35 3.60
C THR A 55 11.62 -12.91 3.10
N CYS A 56 12.18 -11.96 3.86
CA CYS A 56 12.33 -10.58 3.41
C CYS A 56 13.41 -10.48 2.32
N ALA A 57 13.48 -9.34 1.63
CA ALA A 57 14.51 -9.13 0.61
C ALA A 57 15.96 -9.14 1.17
N CYS A 58 16.13 -9.08 2.49
CA CYS A 58 17.45 -9.24 3.14
C CYS A 58 17.82 -10.71 3.41
N GLY A 59 16.98 -11.68 3.03
CA GLY A 59 17.25 -13.11 3.24
C GLY A 59 16.92 -13.63 4.64
N LYS A 60 16.25 -12.84 5.50
CA LYS A 60 15.79 -13.27 6.82
C LYS A 60 14.30 -13.61 6.81
N ALA A 61 13.87 -14.49 7.71
CA ALA A 61 12.45 -14.77 7.90
C ALA A 61 11.68 -13.49 8.30
N LEU A 62 10.45 -13.35 7.81
CA LEU A 62 9.57 -12.27 8.20
C LEU A 62 9.05 -12.50 9.62
N GLU A 63 8.96 -11.43 10.40
CA GLU A 63 8.37 -11.45 11.74
C GLU A 63 6.87 -11.15 11.67
N LYS A 64 6.08 -11.88 12.44
CA LYS A 64 4.64 -11.65 12.55
C LYS A 64 4.36 -10.40 13.37
N GLY A 65 3.45 -9.56 12.88
CA GLY A 65 3.01 -8.35 13.56
C GLY A 65 1.57 -7.99 13.24
N VAL A 66 1.09 -6.93 13.86
CA VAL A 66 -0.26 -6.39 13.64
C VAL A 66 -0.14 -4.94 13.23
N VAL A 67 -0.88 -4.53 12.20
CA VAL A 67 -0.92 -3.13 11.75
C VAL A 67 -1.66 -2.29 12.80
N SER A 68 -0.93 -1.45 13.53
CA SER A 68 -1.47 -0.56 14.57
C SER A 68 -2.18 0.66 13.97
N SER A 69 -1.68 1.18 12.86
CA SER A 69 -2.25 2.32 12.15
C SER A 69 -1.77 2.37 10.70
N VAL A 70 -2.54 3.04 9.86
CA VAL A 70 -2.18 3.35 8.48
C VAL A 70 -2.50 4.83 8.26
N ALA A 71 -1.52 5.61 7.86
CA ALA A 71 -1.63 7.04 7.59
C ALA A 71 -0.97 7.33 6.24
N GLY A 72 -1.78 7.66 5.23
CA GLY A 72 -1.31 7.83 3.86
C GLY A 72 -0.57 6.59 3.36
N ASP A 73 0.68 6.79 2.93
CA ASP A 73 1.54 5.74 2.38
C ASP A 73 2.39 5.03 3.43
N THR A 74 2.13 5.23 4.72
CA THR A 74 2.87 4.61 5.83
C THR A 74 1.94 3.77 6.72
N ALA A 75 2.37 2.56 7.06
CA ALA A 75 1.75 1.70 8.05
C ALA A 75 2.70 1.50 9.24
N VAL A 76 2.16 1.59 10.44
CA VAL A 76 2.86 1.22 11.68
C VAL A 76 2.48 -0.21 12.02
N VAL A 77 3.47 -1.08 12.17
CA VAL A 77 3.27 -2.49 12.49
C VAL A 77 3.91 -2.79 13.84
N ARG A 78 3.10 -3.29 14.77
CA ARG A 78 3.54 -3.78 16.07
C ARG A 78 4.10 -5.19 15.91
N VAL A 79 5.37 -5.38 16.22
CA VAL A 79 6.05 -6.68 16.24
C VAL A 79 6.61 -6.90 17.64
N GLY A 80 5.93 -7.74 18.44
CA GLY A 80 6.18 -7.82 19.87
C GLY A 80 5.96 -6.46 20.53
N ASP A 81 6.98 -5.94 21.22
CA ASP A 81 6.95 -4.62 21.89
C ASP A 81 7.52 -3.47 21.07
N ARG A 82 7.79 -3.70 19.77
CA ARG A 82 8.34 -2.71 18.85
C ARG A 82 7.28 -2.24 17.87
N ASP A 83 7.23 -0.94 17.62
CA ASP A 83 6.48 -0.35 16.52
C ASP A 83 7.44 -0.03 15.38
N LEU A 84 7.17 -0.60 14.21
CA LEU A 84 8.01 -0.45 13.03
C LEU A 84 7.24 0.29 11.93
N ASN A 85 7.90 1.27 11.32
CA ASN A 85 7.30 2.06 10.23
C ASN A 85 7.60 1.42 8.87
N PHE A 86 6.56 1.19 8.07
CA PHE A 86 6.66 0.63 6.73
C PHE A 86 5.92 1.48 5.72
N VAL A 87 6.44 1.51 4.49
CA VAL A 87 5.77 2.18 3.38
C VAL A 87 4.83 1.19 2.70
N THR A 88 3.55 1.53 2.56
CA THR A 88 2.51 0.67 1.97
C THR A 88 2.58 0.62 0.44
N LYS A 89 3.32 1.54 -0.18
CA LYS A 89 3.71 1.53 -1.59
C LYS A 89 5.12 0.95 -1.73
N GLY A 90 5.22 -0.26 -2.25
CA GLY A 90 6.50 -0.92 -2.51
C GLY A 90 6.95 -0.75 -3.95
N LYS A 91 8.23 -0.42 -4.17
CA LYS A 91 8.86 -0.43 -5.51
C LYS A 91 8.77 -1.79 -6.21
N TYR A 92 8.73 -2.86 -5.41
CA TYR A 92 8.58 -4.23 -5.88
C TYR A 92 7.36 -4.85 -5.22
N ALA A 93 6.56 -5.57 -6.01
CA ALA A 93 5.37 -6.27 -5.54
C ALA A 93 5.30 -7.69 -6.08
N CYS A 94 4.53 -8.53 -5.39
CA CYS A 94 4.21 -9.88 -5.81
C CYS A 94 3.58 -9.88 -7.22
N ALA A 95 4.22 -10.60 -8.14
CA ALA A 95 3.76 -10.74 -9.53
C ALA A 95 3.10 -12.08 -9.81
N CYS A 96 2.81 -12.87 -8.77
CA CYS A 96 2.37 -14.25 -8.94
C CYS A 96 1.09 -14.37 -9.77
N GLY A 97 0.22 -13.34 -9.81
CA GLY A 97 -0.89 -13.20 -10.76
C GLY A 97 -1.94 -14.34 -10.79
N GLY A 98 -1.69 -15.43 -10.07
CA GLY A 98 -2.44 -16.66 -10.13
C GLY A 98 -3.70 -16.55 -9.29
N LYS A 99 -4.77 -17.23 -9.75
CA LYS A 99 -6.06 -17.35 -9.09
C LYS A 99 -5.85 -17.74 -7.61
N GLY A 100 -5.91 -16.77 -6.70
CA GLY A 100 -5.84 -16.97 -5.25
C GLY A 100 -4.57 -16.51 -4.51
N CYS A 101 -3.58 -15.89 -5.16
CA CYS A 101 -2.41 -15.36 -4.43
C CYS A 101 -2.71 -13.99 -3.79
N GLY A 102 -3.29 -14.01 -2.59
CA GLY A 102 -3.58 -12.82 -1.79
C GLY A 102 -2.47 -12.39 -0.82
N CYS A 103 -1.21 -12.80 -1.04
CA CYS A 103 -0.14 -12.49 -0.10
C CYS A 103 0.24 -11.01 -0.05
N GLY A 104 -0.05 -10.24 -1.11
CA GLY A 104 0.20 -8.79 -1.14
C GLY A 104 1.65 -8.39 -0.82
N THR A 105 2.62 -9.28 -1.06
CA THR A 105 4.01 -9.00 -0.67
C THR A 105 4.54 -7.78 -1.41
N ILE A 106 5.07 -6.81 -0.66
CA ILE A 106 5.72 -5.61 -1.18
C ILE A 106 7.11 -5.43 -0.56
N SER A 107 8.00 -4.73 -1.28
CA SER A 107 9.36 -4.45 -0.82
C SER A 107 9.92 -3.21 -1.52
N GLN A 108 10.84 -2.52 -0.86
CA GLN A 108 11.62 -1.42 -1.44
C GLN A 108 12.89 -1.92 -2.15
N LYS A 109 13.23 -3.21 -1.97
CA LYS A 109 14.35 -3.90 -2.62
C LYS A 109 13.87 -5.06 -3.47
N PRO A 110 14.58 -5.39 -4.57
CA PRO A 110 14.32 -6.60 -5.34
C PRO A 110 14.51 -7.83 -4.46
N GLY A 111 13.78 -8.89 -4.76
CA GLY A 111 13.86 -10.14 -4.02
C GLY A 111 12.68 -11.05 -4.31
N LYS A 112 12.56 -12.09 -3.49
CA LYS A 112 11.47 -13.06 -3.57
C LYS A 112 10.26 -12.60 -2.75
N CYS A 113 9.08 -12.93 -3.27
CA CYS A 113 7.81 -12.87 -2.58
C CYS A 113 7.80 -13.89 -1.42
N GLY A 114 6.88 -13.74 -0.45
CA GLY A 114 6.74 -14.70 0.65
C GLY A 114 6.53 -16.16 0.19
N CYS A 115 5.92 -16.36 -0.98
CA CYS A 115 5.75 -17.69 -1.60
C CYS A 115 6.98 -18.18 -2.41
N GLY A 116 8.09 -17.44 -2.41
CA GLY A 116 9.33 -17.82 -3.10
C GLY A 116 9.47 -17.36 -4.56
N SER A 117 8.39 -16.88 -5.19
CA SER A 117 8.42 -16.33 -6.55
C SER A 117 9.14 -14.99 -6.62
N GLU A 118 9.77 -14.67 -7.76
CA GLU A 118 10.40 -13.35 -7.97
C GLU A 118 9.36 -12.22 -7.94
N MET A 119 9.67 -11.14 -7.22
CA MET A 119 8.85 -9.92 -7.24
C MET A 119 9.11 -9.12 -8.52
N LYS A 120 8.09 -8.39 -8.98
CA LYS A 120 8.21 -7.48 -10.13
C LYS A 120 8.27 -6.04 -9.65
N LYS A 121 9.06 -5.22 -10.33
CA LYS A 121 9.10 -3.78 -10.11
C LYS A 121 7.78 -3.14 -10.56
N VAL A 122 7.19 -2.29 -9.74
CA VAL A 122 5.87 -1.67 -9.97
C VAL A 122 5.87 -0.14 -9.86
N GLU A 123 6.96 0.47 -9.38
CA GLU A 123 7.25 1.91 -9.43
C GLU A 123 8.66 2.17 -9.97
#